data_AF-A0A7X3MUZ2-F1
#
_entry.id   AF-A0A7X3MUZ2-F1
#
_cell.length_a   1.000
_cell.length_b   1.000
_cell.length_c   1.000
_cell.angle_alpha   90.00
_cell.angle_beta   90.00
_cell.angle_gamma   90.00
#
_symmetry.space_group_name_H-M   'P 1'
#
loop_
_entity.id
_entity.type
_entity.pdbx_description
1 polymer ?
#
loop_
_entity_poly.entity_id
_entity_poly.type
_entity_poly.pdbx_seq_one_letter_code
_entity_poly.pdbx_strand_id
1 'polypeptide(L)'
;MSNAVATSRTLGEATADDTALSWLSNAPAPEIIHDVTLDDGAHCDDLDREVYCLQGFPIDAIGMQEVMPRLLAAMRPHSPYLLSTPNLNFLAASQSDAGFQESLRTSDLCPPDGIALVWIARLLGIPIKERVAGSDIFEAFVTRGKPQRPLRVFLFGGAEGVAARAAEALNRNAAGVICVGWMNPGFGSVEEMSQSYIIDAINASGADFLLVALGAAKGQAWLQRNHHAIRVPVRSHLGATIAFVAGTVKRAPTIVRKLGLEWLWRIKEEPVLWKRYVRDVSVLSGLLITRVLPLTFASLLARARRAVTQRKCRIMVTSTAQEAKVSLLGDVSAGDVPALRAAFRQVVKRTDHLNIDLSGLTDIDARAIGLLMMLRKQMISKCGSFILSDPPASIRLLFRLHGVGDLLKHPTNFESHYSQGGVGLLRSDGPIQVDV
;
A
#
# COMPACT_ATOMS: atom_id res chain seq x y z
N MET A 1 73.96 27.21 -26.48
CA MET A 1 74.06 26.38 -27.70
C MET A 1 73.08 25.23 -27.50
N SER A 2 72.02 24.98 -28.26
CA SER A 2 71.47 25.54 -29.50
C SER A 2 70.00 25.06 -29.60
N ASN A 3 69.10 25.93 -30.06
CA ASN A 3 67.83 25.73 -30.81
C ASN A 3 66.85 24.58 -30.43
N ALA A 4 65.60 24.83 -30.01
CA ALA A 4 64.44 25.40 -30.74
C ALA A 4 63.89 24.51 -31.87
N VAL A 5 62.59 24.15 -31.81
CA VAL A 5 61.51 24.46 -32.78
C VAL A 5 60.24 23.65 -32.46
N ALA A 6 59.10 24.30 -32.71
CA ALA A 6 57.73 23.96 -32.33
C ALA A 6 56.92 23.23 -33.43
N THR A 7 55.61 23.09 -33.16
CA THR A 7 54.44 22.78 -34.04
C THR A 7 54.04 21.29 -34.12
N SER A 8 52.77 20.86 -34.17
CA SER A 8 51.45 21.51 -34.30
C SER A 8 50.33 20.61 -33.71
N ARG A 9 49.12 21.18 -33.59
CA ARG A 9 47.84 20.59 -33.17
C ARG A 9 47.33 19.46 -34.09
N THR A 10 46.53 18.55 -33.50
CA THR A 10 45.22 18.11 -34.07
C THR A 10 44.30 17.60 -32.95
N LEU A 11 43.03 18.01 -33.04
CA LEU A 11 41.88 17.59 -32.23
C LEU A 11 41.43 16.16 -32.57
N GLY A 12 40.78 15.47 -31.62
CA GLY A 12 39.84 14.40 -31.94
C GLY A 12 39.55 13.41 -30.79
N GLU A 13 38.35 13.52 -30.24
CA GLU A 13 37.56 12.43 -29.62
C GLU A 13 38.00 11.83 -28.27
N ALA A 14 37.35 12.30 -27.19
CA ALA A 14 37.24 11.57 -25.93
C ALA A 14 35.78 11.18 -25.68
N THR A 15 35.51 9.89 -25.67
CA THR A 15 34.22 9.26 -25.38
C THR A 15 33.89 9.31 -23.89
N ALA A 16 32.62 9.50 -23.59
CA ALA A 16 32.04 9.46 -22.25
C ALA A 16 31.92 8.02 -21.75
N ASP A 17 32.57 7.69 -20.63
CA ASP A 17 32.09 6.79 -19.57
C ASP A 17 33.19 6.62 -18.52
N ASP A 18 33.16 7.42 -17.44
CA ASP A 18 33.91 7.09 -16.20
C ASP A 18 33.49 7.88 -14.94
N THR A 19 32.27 8.43 -14.88
CA THR A 19 31.84 9.28 -13.74
C THR A 19 30.92 8.58 -12.72
N ALA A 20 30.66 7.28 -12.86
CA ALA A 20 29.72 6.56 -12.00
C ALA A 20 30.32 5.92 -10.73
N LEU A 21 31.64 5.88 -10.55
CA LEU A 21 32.28 5.00 -9.53
C LEU A 21 33.30 5.67 -8.58
N SER A 22 33.52 6.99 -8.63
CA SER A 22 34.59 7.66 -7.85
C SER A 22 34.22 8.11 -6.43
N TRP A 23 33.00 7.86 -5.93
CA TRP A 23 32.49 8.44 -4.68
C TRP A 23 32.63 7.56 -3.42
N LEU A 24 33.22 6.37 -3.53
CA LEU A 24 33.32 5.40 -2.42
C LEU A 24 34.37 5.73 -1.32
N SER A 25 35.17 6.79 -1.46
CA SER A 25 36.41 6.93 -0.67
C SER A 25 36.36 7.88 0.55
N ASN A 26 35.33 8.70 0.74
CA ASN A 26 35.40 9.83 1.70
C ASN A 26 34.14 10.02 2.58
N ALA A 27 33.82 9.05 3.45
CA ALA A 27 32.76 9.21 4.48
C ALA A 27 33.38 9.44 5.88
N PRO A 28 32.98 10.48 6.64
CA PRO A 28 33.48 10.71 8.00
C PRO A 28 32.78 9.82 9.04
N ALA A 29 33.49 9.48 10.11
CA ALA A 29 33.02 8.60 11.19
C ALA A 29 31.99 9.31 12.12
N PRO A 30 30.95 8.61 12.60
CA PRO A 30 29.89 9.21 13.41
C PRO A 30 30.20 9.27 14.91
N GLU A 31 29.75 10.35 15.55
CA GLU A 31 29.71 10.57 17.00
C GLU A 31 28.53 9.80 17.63
N ILE A 32 28.76 9.19 18.80
CA ILE A 32 27.82 8.31 19.50
C ILE A 32 26.93 9.14 20.44
N ILE A 33 25.61 9.05 20.29
CA ILE A 33 24.62 9.54 21.27
C ILE A 33 23.78 8.35 21.75
N HIS A 34 23.65 8.24 23.07
CA HIS A 34 23.14 7.10 23.82
C HIS A 34 21.68 6.70 23.56
N ASP A 35 21.53 5.39 23.33
CA ASP A 35 20.46 4.43 23.65
C ASP A 35 19.02 4.92 23.89
N VAL A 36 18.14 4.63 22.92
CA VAL A 36 16.70 4.48 23.15
C VAL A 36 16.38 3.01 22.88
N THR A 37 16.25 2.22 23.94
CA THR A 37 15.77 0.83 23.85
C THR A 37 14.30 0.81 23.40
N LEU A 38 14.08 0.60 22.10
CA LEU A 38 12.78 0.26 21.52
C LEU A 38 12.80 -1.22 21.14
N ASP A 39 11.99 -1.97 21.87
CA ASP A 39 11.67 -3.40 21.79
C ASP A 39 11.87 -4.07 20.40
N ASP A 40 12.46 -5.27 20.41
CA ASP A 40 12.97 -6.05 19.27
C ASP A 40 11.88 -6.75 18.42
N GLY A 41 10.60 -6.39 18.58
CA GLY A 41 9.46 -7.00 17.88
C GLY A 41 9.09 -6.33 16.55
N ALA A 42 10.02 -6.16 15.61
CA ALA A 42 9.87 -5.33 14.40
C ALA A 42 8.93 -5.86 13.28
N HIS A 43 7.79 -6.46 13.64
CA HIS A 43 6.62 -6.54 12.78
C HIS A 43 5.43 -6.03 13.59
N CYS A 44 4.88 -4.85 13.25
CA CYS A 44 3.58 -4.47 13.80
C CYS A 44 2.58 -5.54 13.36
N ASP A 45 1.98 -6.20 14.34
CA ASP A 45 0.89 -7.16 14.13
C ASP A 45 -0.26 -6.43 13.39
N ASP A 46 -0.59 -6.87 12.18
CA ASP A 46 -1.66 -6.28 11.37
C ASP A 46 -3.00 -6.20 12.13
N LEU A 47 -3.24 -7.09 13.11
CA LEU A 47 -4.46 -7.06 13.93
C LEU A 47 -4.51 -5.88 14.91
N ASP A 48 -3.38 -5.22 15.21
CA ASP A 48 -3.35 -3.99 16.02
C ASP A 48 -3.68 -2.73 15.24
N ARG A 49 -3.75 -2.82 13.91
CA ARG A 49 -4.07 -1.66 13.09
C ARG A 49 -5.51 -1.22 13.33
N GLU A 50 -5.70 0.10 13.41
CA GLU A 50 -7.02 0.73 13.49
C GLU A 50 -7.63 0.82 12.08
N VAL A 51 -7.93 -0.34 11.50
CA VAL A 51 -8.34 -0.49 10.10
C VAL A 51 -9.85 -0.63 9.97
N TYR A 52 -10.40 0.10 9.00
CA TYR A 52 -11.79 0.02 8.59
C TYR A 52 -11.89 -0.40 7.13
N CYS A 53 -12.96 -1.10 6.77
CA CYS A 53 -13.29 -1.35 5.37
C CYS A 53 -13.92 -0.11 4.74
N LEU A 54 -13.32 0.40 3.67
CA LEU A 54 -13.82 1.52 2.87
C LEU A 54 -13.99 1.07 1.42
N GLN A 55 -15.21 0.68 1.05
CA GLN A 55 -15.59 0.32 -0.33
C GLN A 55 -14.67 -0.74 -0.99
N GLY A 56 -14.24 -1.72 -0.20
CA GLY A 56 -13.57 -2.94 -0.70
C GLY A 56 -12.10 -3.09 -0.33
N PHE A 57 -11.49 -2.08 0.29
CA PHE A 57 -10.09 -2.09 0.71
C PHE A 57 -9.93 -1.53 2.14
N PRO A 58 -8.81 -1.82 2.84
CA PRO A 58 -8.58 -1.34 4.19
C PRO A 58 -8.16 0.14 4.18
N ILE A 59 -8.68 0.92 5.12
CA ILE A 59 -8.22 2.28 5.41
C ILE A 59 -7.82 2.37 6.88
N ASP A 60 -6.61 2.87 7.15
CA ASP A 60 -6.13 3.09 8.52
C ASP A 60 -6.65 4.44 9.03
N ALA A 61 -7.38 4.44 10.15
CA ALA A 61 -7.89 5.65 10.79
C ALA A 61 -6.80 6.36 11.61
N ILE A 62 -5.73 6.76 10.95
CA ILE A 62 -4.52 7.32 11.56
C ILE A 62 -4.15 8.69 10.95
N GLY A 63 -3.50 9.54 11.73
CA GLY A 63 -2.99 10.83 11.29
C GLY A 63 -1.50 10.81 10.98
N MET A 64 -0.96 11.96 10.57
CA MET A 64 0.45 12.12 10.24
C MET A 64 1.36 11.82 11.43
N GLN A 65 0.92 12.16 12.65
CA GLN A 65 1.68 11.92 13.88
C GLN A 65 1.85 10.44 14.19
N GLU A 66 0.88 9.60 13.83
CA GLU A 66 0.95 8.15 13.98
C GLU A 66 1.63 7.46 12.79
N VAL A 67 1.50 8.02 11.57
CA VAL A 67 2.11 7.46 10.35
C VAL A 67 3.63 7.56 10.40
N MET A 68 4.20 8.71 10.77
CA MET A 68 5.65 8.92 10.69
C MET A 68 6.46 7.94 11.57
N PRO A 69 6.12 7.73 12.86
CA PRO A 69 6.83 6.74 13.69
C PRO A 69 6.72 5.31 13.16
N ARG A 70 5.57 4.92 12.59
CA ARG A 70 5.39 3.59 12.00
C ARG A 70 6.31 3.36 10.81
N LEU A 71 6.39 4.35 9.91
CA LEU A 71 7.29 4.26 8.76
C LEU A 71 8.76 4.23 9.20
N LEU A 72 9.15 5.06 10.16
CA LEU A 72 10.51 5.04 10.71
C LEU A 72 10.85 3.70 11.37
N ALA A 73 9.93 3.12 12.12
CA ALA A 73 10.10 1.80 12.75
C ALA A 73 10.17 0.65 11.73
N ALA A 74 9.47 0.80 10.60
CA ALA A 74 9.48 -0.13 9.48
C ALA A 74 10.74 -0.03 8.61
N MET A 75 11.52 1.05 8.73
CA MET A 75 12.84 1.20 8.06
C MET A 75 13.97 0.43 8.75
N ARG A 76 13.62 -0.53 9.63
CA ARG A 76 14.56 -1.53 10.13
C ARG A 76 14.74 -2.62 9.06
N PRO A 77 15.93 -3.22 8.95
CA PRO A 77 16.10 -4.37 8.07
C PRO A 77 15.12 -5.49 8.52
N HIS A 78 14.75 -6.39 7.60
CA HIS A 78 14.06 -7.68 7.83
C HIS A 78 12.55 -7.80 7.51
N SER A 79 11.81 -6.75 7.15
CA SER A 79 10.46 -6.96 6.58
C SER A 79 10.07 -5.93 5.51
N PRO A 80 9.54 -6.35 4.34
CA PRO A 80 8.98 -5.43 3.37
C PRO A 80 7.77 -4.71 3.96
N TYR A 81 7.68 -3.39 3.75
CA TYR A 81 6.60 -2.55 4.24
C TYR A 81 6.01 -1.71 3.10
N LEU A 82 4.82 -2.08 2.63
CA LEU A 82 4.10 -1.42 1.56
C LEU A 82 3.18 -0.34 2.13
N LEU A 83 3.53 0.92 1.86
CA LEU A 83 2.68 2.08 2.10
C LEU A 83 1.87 2.37 0.84
N SER A 84 0.55 2.19 0.92
CA SER A 84 -0.38 2.65 -0.10
C SER A 84 -1.08 3.91 0.39
N THR A 85 -1.25 4.92 -0.44
CA THR A 85 -1.97 6.16 -0.06
C THR A 85 -3.26 6.30 -0.86
N PRO A 86 -4.34 5.57 -0.48
CA PRO A 86 -5.60 5.60 -1.23
C PRO A 86 -6.14 7.01 -1.40
N ASN A 87 -6.48 7.32 -2.65
CA ASN A 87 -7.22 8.50 -3.05
C ASN A 87 -8.36 8.09 -4.00
N LEU A 88 -9.06 9.08 -4.56
CA LEU A 88 -10.22 8.80 -5.41
C LEU A 88 -9.86 7.97 -6.67
N ASN A 89 -8.69 8.19 -7.26
CA ASN A 89 -8.24 7.41 -8.41
C ASN A 89 -7.95 5.94 -8.02
N PHE A 90 -7.44 5.70 -6.80
CA PHE A 90 -7.23 4.34 -6.28
C PHE A 90 -8.56 3.64 -6.02
N LEU A 91 -9.53 4.35 -5.43
CA LEU A 91 -10.88 3.83 -5.26
C LEU A 91 -11.47 3.44 -6.62
N ALA A 92 -11.43 4.33 -7.61
CA ALA A 92 -11.95 4.04 -8.94
C ALA A 92 -11.26 2.82 -9.59
N ALA A 93 -9.92 2.76 -9.55
CA ALA A 93 -9.16 1.64 -10.09
C ALA A 93 -9.50 0.31 -9.40
N SER A 94 -9.63 0.31 -8.07
CA SER A 94 -9.98 -0.89 -7.28
C SER A 94 -11.35 -1.49 -7.60
N GLN A 95 -12.27 -0.73 -8.21
CA GLN A 95 -13.59 -1.24 -8.60
C GLN A 95 -13.57 -2.02 -9.91
N SER A 96 -12.58 -1.77 -10.78
CA SER A 96 -12.46 -2.40 -12.10
C SER A 96 -11.31 -3.38 -12.21
N ASP A 97 -10.39 -3.38 -11.25
CA ASP A 97 -9.18 -4.20 -11.25
C ASP A 97 -9.01 -4.92 -9.91
N ALA A 98 -9.22 -6.24 -9.93
CA ALA A 98 -9.11 -7.10 -8.75
C ALA A 98 -7.67 -7.19 -8.23
N GLY A 99 -6.66 -7.16 -9.11
CA GLY A 99 -5.26 -7.14 -8.72
C GLY A 99 -4.91 -5.86 -7.98
N PHE A 100 -5.38 -4.71 -8.49
CA PHE A 100 -5.25 -3.43 -7.80
C PHE A 100 -5.93 -3.43 -6.43
N GLN A 101 -7.15 -3.97 -6.34
CA GLN A 101 -7.85 -4.09 -5.06
C GLN A 101 -7.07 -4.95 -4.07
N GLU A 102 -6.53 -6.09 -4.52
CA GLU A 102 -5.73 -6.97 -3.67
C GLU A 102 -4.44 -6.30 -3.21
N SER A 103 -3.78 -5.51 -4.06
CA SER A 103 -2.59 -4.73 -3.66
C SER A 103 -2.86 -3.78 -2.48
N LEU A 104 -4.06 -3.20 -2.40
CA LEU A 104 -4.46 -2.37 -1.25
C LEU A 104 -4.77 -3.22 -0.01
N ARG A 105 -5.32 -4.42 -0.19
CA ARG A 105 -5.65 -5.34 0.92
C ARG A 105 -4.41 -5.93 1.58
N THR A 106 -3.34 -6.14 0.80
CA THR A 106 -2.06 -6.67 1.30
C THR A 106 -1.10 -5.58 1.77
N SER A 107 -1.44 -4.29 1.60
CA SER A 107 -0.61 -3.19 2.09
C SER A 107 -0.47 -3.17 3.62
N ASP A 108 0.69 -2.75 4.11
CA ASP A 108 1.03 -2.65 5.53
C ASP A 108 0.52 -1.36 6.17
N LEU A 109 0.28 -0.34 5.36
CA LEU A 109 -0.35 0.91 5.78
C LEU A 109 -1.13 1.54 4.64
N CYS A 110 -2.36 1.95 4.92
CA CYS A 110 -3.29 2.59 4.00
C CYS A 110 -3.89 3.88 4.59
N PRO A 111 -3.09 4.93 4.84
CA PRO A 111 -3.62 6.19 5.34
C PRO A 111 -4.44 6.92 4.24
N PRO A 112 -5.47 7.69 4.62
CA PRO A 112 -6.37 8.35 3.67
C PRO A 112 -5.77 9.60 3.03
N ASP A 113 -5.37 9.52 1.76
CA ASP A 113 -4.79 10.64 1.00
C ASP A 113 -5.86 11.53 0.32
N GLY A 114 -6.92 10.93 -0.22
CA GLY A 114 -7.94 11.68 -0.96
C GLY A 114 -9.04 12.28 -0.07
N ILE A 115 -9.37 13.57 -0.25
CA ILE A 115 -10.47 14.22 0.49
C ILE A 115 -11.83 13.53 0.27
N ALA A 116 -12.06 12.96 -0.92
CA ALA A 116 -13.27 12.20 -1.20
C ALA A 116 -13.41 10.96 -0.31
N LEU A 117 -12.31 10.30 0.04
CA LEU A 117 -12.32 9.16 0.96
C LEU A 117 -12.63 9.61 2.38
N VAL A 118 -12.10 10.76 2.80
CA VAL A 118 -12.44 11.38 4.10
C VAL A 118 -13.94 11.69 4.18
N TRP A 119 -14.55 12.20 3.11
CA TRP A 119 -16.00 12.44 3.06
C TRP A 119 -16.81 11.15 3.15
N ILE A 120 -16.46 10.12 2.38
CA ILE A 120 -17.11 8.79 2.47
C ILE A 120 -16.97 8.22 3.87
N ALA A 121 -15.77 8.28 4.46
CA ALA A 121 -15.51 7.80 5.80
C ALA A 121 -16.38 8.51 6.85
N ARG A 122 -16.48 9.84 6.79
CA ARG A 122 -17.37 10.64 7.67
C ARG A 122 -18.83 10.25 7.52
N LEU A 123 -19.30 10.06 6.28
CA LEU A 123 -20.67 9.64 6.00
C LEU A 123 -20.98 8.25 6.61
N LEU A 124 -20.01 7.34 6.56
CA LEU A 124 -20.11 6.00 7.15
C LEU A 124 -19.84 5.97 8.68
N GLY A 125 -19.46 7.09 9.28
CA GLY A 125 -19.10 7.18 10.70
C GLY A 125 -17.75 6.58 11.06
N ILE A 126 -16.84 6.43 10.10
CA ILE A 126 -15.46 5.99 10.31
C ILE A 126 -14.66 7.18 10.88
N PRO A 127 -13.89 7.01 11.98
CA PRO A 127 -13.24 8.11 12.70
C PRO A 127 -11.93 8.60 12.05
N ILE A 128 -11.97 8.91 10.74
CA ILE A 128 -10.83 9.53 10.05
C ILE A 128 -10.73 11.00 10.47
N LYS A 129 -9.67 11.33 11.22
CA LYS A 129 -9.43 12.68 11.75
C LYS A 129 -8.96 13.64 10.66
N GLU A 130 -8.02 13.21 9.85
CA GLU A 130 -7.38 14.06 8.85
C GLU A 130 -7.01 13.30 7.57
N ARG A 131 -6.65 14.08 6.55
CA ARG A 131 -6.11 13.60 5.28
C ARG A 131 -4.60 13.51 5.41
N VAL A 132 -4.02 12.36 5.05
CA VAL A 132 -2.58 12.13 5.07
C VAL A 132 -2.11 11.81 3.65
N ALA A 133 -1.63 12.84 2.94
CA ALA A 133 -1.17 12.67 1.57
C ALA A 133 0.23 12.05 1.54
N GLY A 134 0.48 11.20 0.55
CA GLY A 134 1.81 10.63 0.33
C GLY A 134 2.90 11.68 0.07
N SER A 135 2.54 12.77 -0.61
CA SER A 135 3.43 13.92 -0.81
C SER A 135 3.67 14.72 0.49
N ASP A 136 2.70 14.77 1.41
CA ASP A 136 2.88 15.37 2.74
C ASP A 136 3.79 14.49 3.62
N ILE A 137 3.68 13.15 3.53
CA ILE A 137 4.59 12.21 4.19
C ILE A 137 6.02 12.44 3.71
N PHE A 138 6.22 12.52 2.39
CA PHE A 138 7.55 12.75 1.83
C PHE A 138 8.12 14.13 2.20
N GLU A 139 7.29 15.19 2.15
CA GLU A 139 7.66 16.54 2.63
C GLU A 139 8.07 16.53 4.11
N ALA A 140 7.37 15.75 4.95
CA ALA A 140 7.73 15.57 6.35
C ALA A 140 9.07 14.87 6.53
N PHE A 141 9.39 13.84 5.72
CA PHE A 141 10.73 13.23 5.72
C PHE A 141 11.82 14.22 5.27
N VAL A 142 11.58 14.97 4.20
CA VAL A 142 12.56 15.98 3.72
C VAL A 142 12.84 17.03 4.79
N THR A 143 11.82 17.41 5.56
CA THR A 143 11.94 18.46 6.59
C THR A 143 12.52 17.94 7.91
N ARG A 144 12.11 16.75 8.36
CA ARG A 144 12.41 16.22 9.71
C ARG A 144 13.52 15.17 9.71
N GLY A 145 13.72 14.50 8.58
CA GLY A 145 14.64 13.38 8.44
C GLY A 145 14.29 12.12 9.23
N LYS A 146 15.23 11.18 9.22
CA LYS A 146 15.28 10.03 10.13
C LYS A 146 16.11 10.42 11.35
N PRO A 147 15.85 9.88 12.55
CA PRO A 147 16.73 10.12 13.69
C PRO A 147 18.18 9.77 13.33
N GLN A 148 19.13 10.59 13.79
CA GLN A 148 20.59 10.40 13.67
C GLN A 148 21.20 10.52 12.26
N ARG A 149 20.43 10.37 11.17
CA ARG A 149 20.94 10.53 9.80
C ARG A 149 19.85 10.88 8.79
N PRO A 150 20.19 11.49 7.64
CA PRO A 150 19.25 11.63 6.54
C PRO A 150 18.66 10.28 6.10
N LEU A 151 17.38 10.31 5.73
CA LEU A 151 16.69 9.16 5.14
C LEU A 151 17.24 8.91 3.73
N ARG A 152 17.66 7.67 3.43
CA ARG A 152 18.16 7.28 2.12
C ARG A 152 16.99 6.89 1.23
N VAL A 153 16.78 7.61 0.13
CA VAL A 153 15.65 7.36 -0.79
C VAL A 153 16.14 6.91 -2.16
N PHE A 154 15.44 5.95 -2.76
CA PHE A 154 15.57 5.61 -4.17
C PHE A 154 14.36 6.11 -4.95
N LEU A 155 14.58 6.81 -6.06
CA LEU A 155 13.54 7.40 -6.89
C LEU A 155 13.32 6.58 -8.17
N PHE A 156 12.18 5.93 -8.32
CA PHE A 156 11.87 5.09 -9.47
C PHE A 156 10.67 5.64 -10.27
N GLY A 157 10.88 6.03 -11.52
CA GLY A 157 9.83 6.58 -12.40
C GLY A 157 9.88 8.11 -12.58
N GLY A 158 8.76 8.69 -12.98
CA GLY A 158 8.68 10.07 -13.47
C GLY A 158 8.97 10.19 -14.98
N ALA A 159 8.86 11.40 -15.52
CA ALA A 159 9.26 11.68 -16.89
C ALA A 159 10.80 11.73 -17.02
N GLU A 160 11.31 11.70 -18.25
CA GLU A 160 12.74 11.75 -18.53
C GLU A 160 13.40 12.95 -17.85
N GLY A 161 14.56 12.73 -17.21
CA GLY A 161 15.29 13.75 -16.45
C GLY A 161 14.66 14.22 -15.13
N VAL A 162 13.38 13.92 -14.86
CA VAL A 162 12.69 14.42 -13.65
C VAL A 162 13.22 13.78 -12.37
N ALA A 163 13.51 12.48 -12.37
CA ALA A 163 14.07 11.79 -11.21
C ALA A 163 15.51 12.26 -10.91
N ALA A 164 16.32 12.50 -11.94
CA ALA A 164 17.66 13.06 -11.80
C ALA A 164 17.62 14.46 -11.16
N ARG A 165 16.77 15.35 -11.68
CA ARG A 165 16.58 16.69 -11.13
C ARG A 165 16.04 16.68 -9.69
N ALA A 166 15.17 15.73 -9.36
CA ALA A 166 14.71 15.54 -7.99
C ALA A 166 15.86 15.07 -7.06
N ALA A 167 16.72 14.16 -7.55
CA ALA A 167 17.89 13.71 -6.80
C ALA A 167 18.85 14.87 -6.51
N GLU A 168 19.16 15.70 -7.50
CA GLU A 168 19.97 16.91 -7.33
C GLU A 168 19.34 17.86 -6.30
N ALA A 169 18.03 18.11 -6.40
CA ALA A 169 17.33 19.01 -5.49
C ALA A 169 17.38 18.53 -4.03
N LEU A 170 17.21 17.23 -3.79
CA LEU A 170 17.32 16.63 -2.45
C LEU A 170 18.75 16.70 -1.92
N ASN A 171 19.73 16.38 -2.77
CA ASN A 171 21.12 16.26 -2.35
C ASN A 171 21.81 17.61 -2.13
N ARG A 172 21.30 18.72 -2.70
CA ARG A 172 21.84 20.07 -2.45
C ARG A 172 21.82 20.48 -0.98
N ASN A 173 20.77 20.10 -0.24
CA ASN A 173 20.60 20.50 1.16
C ASN A 173 20.70 19.31 2.13
N ALA A 174 20.55 18.07 1.66
CA ALA A 174 20.79 16.78 2.34
C ALA A 174 20.49 16.71 3.86
N ALA A 175 19.52 17.47 4.37
CA ALA A 175 19.28 17.61 5.81
C ALA A 175 18.38 16.47 6.33
N GLY A 176 17.19 16.32 5.75
CA GLY A 176 16.26 15.25 6.12
C GLY A 176 16.34 14.02 5.23
N VAL A 177 16.59 14.20 3.94
CA VAL A 177 16.59 13.14 2.93
C VAL A 177 17.82 13.27 2.03
N ILE A 178 18.40 12.13 1.69
CA ILE A 178 19.43 12.00 0.65
C ILE A 178 18.97 10.98 -0.39
N CYS A 179 19.05 11.35 -1.66
CA CYS A 179 18.79 10.46 -2.78
C CYS A 179 20.03 9.61 -3.05
N VAL A 180 19.90 8.28 -2.88
CA VAL A 180 20.98 7.30 -3.04
C VAL A 180 20.91 6.54 -4.36
N GLY A 181 19.93 6.87 -5.19
CA GLY A 181 19.78 6.30 -6.52
C GLY A 181 18.48 6.75 -7.15
N TRP A 182 18.47 6.79 -8.48
CA TRP A 182 17.27 7.07 -9.25
C TRP A 182 17.31 6.30 -10.56
N MET A 183 16.13 6.00 -11.10
CA MET A 183 16.01 5.35 -12.39
C MET A 183 14.67 5.72 -13.04
N ASN A 184 14.72 6.05 -14.33
CA ASN A 184 13.55 6.16 -15.17
C ASN A 184 13.46 4.88 -16.03
N PRO A 185 12.47 4.00 -15.80
CA PRO A 185 12.34 2.75 -16.57
C PRO A 185 11.69 2.96 -17.96
N GLY A 186 11.43 4.20 -18.37
CA GLY A 186 10.79 4.55 -19.63
C GLY A 186 9.30 4.19 -19.69
N PHE A 187 8.83 3.92 -20.91
CA PHE A 187 7.49 3.40 -21.17
C PHE A 187 7.57 1.90 -21.47
N GLY A 188 6.67 1.13 -20.87
CA GLY A 188 6.63 -0.32 -21.01
C GLY A 188 5.57 -0.97 -20.12
N SER A 189 5.42 -2.26 -20.29
CA SER A 189 4.69 -3.18 -19.41
C SER A 189 5.32 -3.25 -18.01
N VAL A 190 4.59 -3.82 -17.04
CA VAL A 190 5.12 -4.02 -15.70
C VAL A 190 6.32 -4.98 -15.74
N GLU A 191 6.27 -5.98 -16.62
CA GLU A 191 7.27 -7.01 -16.86
C GLU A 191 8.59 -6.42 -17.38
N GLU A 192 8.51 -5.55 -18.39
CA GLU A 192 9.68 -4.85 -18.94
C GLU A 192 10.33 -3.93 -17.91
N MET A 193 9.55 -3.37 -16.97
CA MET A 193 10.08 -2.56 -15.87
C MET A 193 10.60 -3.40 -14.69
N SER A 194 10.48 -4.72 -14.73
CA SER A 194 10.81 -5.65 -13.63
C SER A 194 12.06 -6.51 -13.94
N GLN A 195 12.93 -6.04 -14.83
CA GLN A 195 14.16 -6.76 -15.18
C GLN A 195 15.11 -6.84 -13.99
N SER A 196 15.89 -7.92 -13.91
CA SER A 196 16.79 -8.19 -12.77
C SER A 196 17.74 -7.03 -12.48
N TYR A 197 18.37 -6.45 -13.51
CA TYR A 197 19.29 -5.33 -13.34
C TYR A 197 18.65 -4.09 -12.65
N ILE A 198 17.35 -3.87 -12.84
CA ILE A 198 16.59 -2.79 -12.20
C ILE A 198 16.46 -3.09 -10.70
N ILE A 199 16.02 -4.31 -10.39
CA ILE A 199 15.81 -4.76 -9.01
C ILE A 199 17.14 -4.82 -8.25
N ASP A 200 18.20 -5.26 -8.91
CA ASP A 200 19.55 -5.33 -8.35
C ASP A 200 20.10 -3.93 -8.04
N ALA A 201 19.92 -2.97 -8.95
CA ALA A 201 20.30 -1.57 -8.71
C ALA A 201 19.53 -0.95 -7.52
N ILE A 202 18.22 -1.19 -7.44
CA ILE A 202 17.39 -0.74 -6.31
C ILE A 202 17.90 -1.35 -5.01
N ASN A 203 18.17 -2.65 -4.99
CA ASN A 203 18.62 -3.38 -3.81
C ASN A 203 20.03 -2.99 -3.37
N ALA A 204 20.94 -2.72 -4.31
CA ALA A 204 22.32 -2.32 -4.04
C ALA A 204 22.44 -0.87 -3.52
N SER A 205 21.42 -0.03 -3.73
CA SER A 205 21.44 1.38 -3.33
C SER A 205 21.52 1.64 -1.81
N GLY A 206 21.16 0.64 -0.99
CA GLY A 206 21.02 0.80 0.46
C GLY A 206 19.94 1.81 0.85
N ALA A 207 18.91 2.00 0.03
CA ALA A 207 17.78 2.86 0.35
C ALA A 207 16.96 2.33 1.54
N ASP A 208 16.48 3.25 2.37
CA ASP A 208 15.48 2.98 3.41
C ASP A 208 14.06 3.02 2.84
N PHE A 209 13.86 3.86 1.80
CA PHE A 209 12.56 4.14 1.21
C PHE A 209 12.64 4.14 -0.32
N LEU A 210 11.83 3.31 -0.97
CA LEU A 210 11.65 3.28 -2.41
C LEU A 210 10.40 4.08 -2.79
N LEU A 211 10.60 5.19 -3.48
CA LEU A 211 9.53 6.03 -4.00
C LEU A 211 9.28 5.70 -5.48
N VAL A 212 8.13 5.08 -5.76
CA VAL A 212 7.70 4.75 -7.12
C VAL A 212 6.74 5.84 -7.64
N ALA A 213 7.04 6.39 -8.81
CA ALA A 213 6.25 7.42 -9.48
C ALA A 213 5.85 6.99 -10.90
N LEU A 214 5.09 5.91 -10.98
CA LEU A 214 4.45 5.44 -12.21
C LEU A 214 2.99 5.92 -12.27
N GLY A 215 2.23 5.58 -13.31
CA GLY A 215 0.76 5.70 -13.23
C GLY A 215 0.22 4.83 -12.09
N ALA A 216 -0.82 5.25 -11.36
CA ALA A 216 -1.28 4.58 -10.13
C ALA A 216 -1.45 3.05 -10.26
N ALA A 217 -2.22 2.60 -11.26
CA ALA A 217 -2.45 1.18 -11.50
C ALA A 217 -1.14 0.43 -11.78
N LYS A 218 -0.31 0.97 -12.67
CA LYS A 218 0.99 0.39 -13.04
C LYS A 218 1.96 0.36 -11.86
N GLY A 219 1.99 1.41 -11.05
CA GLY A 219 2.88 1.53 -9.89
C GLY A 219 2.54 0.52 -8.80
N GLN A 220 1.25 0.34 -8.48
CA GLN A 220 0.82 -0.69 -7.54
C GLN A 220 1.08 -2.11 -8.08
N ALA A 221 0.76 -2.36 -9.35
CA ALA A 221 1.04 -3.64 -9.99
C ALA A 221 2.54 -3.97 -10.00
N TRP A 222 3.39 -2.98 -10.27
CA TRP A 222 4.84 -3.14 -10.24
C TRP A 222 5.37 -3.42 -8.83
N LEU A 223 4.87 -2.71 -7.81
CA LEU A 223 5.22 -2.98 -6.41
C LEU A 223 4.79 -4.37 -5.95
N GLN A 224 3.60 -4.81 -6.36
CA GLN A 224 3.07 -6.12 -6.05
C GLN A 224 3.88 -7.23 -6.73
N ARG A 225 4.15 -7.11 -8.03
CA ARG A 225 4.95 -8.09 -8.80
C ARG A 225 6.34 -8.28 -8.20
N ASN A 226 6.98 -7.19 -7.80
CA ASN A 226 8.35 -7.20 -7.29
C ASN A 226 8.43 -7.26 -5.75
N HIS A 227 7.32 -7.53 -5.07
CA HIS A 227 7.25 -7.46 -3.61
C HIS A 227 8.26 -8.37 -2.91
N HIS A 228 8.49 -9.58 -3.41
CA HIS A 228 9.46 -10.50 -2.82
C HIS A 228 10.91 -10.26 -3.27
N ALA A 229 11.12 -9.58 -4.41
CA ALA A 229 12.45 -9.38 -5.00
C ALA A 229 13.13 -8.08 -4.52
N ILE A 230 12.34 -7.05 -4.22
CA ILE A 230 12.86 -5.81 -3.64
C ILE A 230 13.18 -6.06 -2.17
N ARG A 231 14.29 -5.49 -1.68
CA ARG A 231 14.79 -5.58 -0.30
C ARG A 231 14.75 -4.25 0.45
N VAL A 232 14.41 -3.16 -0.23
CA VAL A 232 14.20 -1.84 0.40
C VAL A 232 13.08 -1.98 1.45
N PRO A 233 13.28 -1.53 2.70
CA PRO A 233 12.32 -1.75 3.79
C PRO A 233 10.95 -1.14 3.50
N VAL A 234 10.88 0.18 3.24
CA VAL A 234 9.61 0.87 2.98
C VAL A 234 9.47 1.16 1.50
N ARG A 235 8.30 0.87 0.93
CA ARG A 235 8.00 1.08 -0.50
C ARG A 235 6.66 1.76 -0.65
N SER A 236 6.59 2.71 -1.55
CA SER A 236 5.34 3.41 -1.79
C SER A 236 5.22 3.94 -3.20
N HIS A 237 4.03 3.84 -3.76
CA HIS A 237 3.66 4.57 -4.96
C HIS A 237 3.20 5.98 -4.58
N LEU A 238 4.03 6.98 -4.88
CA LEU A 238 3.78 8.38 -4.52
C LEU A 238 3.61 9.31 -5.74
N GLY A 239 3.09 8.78 -6.86
CA GLY A 239 2.62 9.56 -8.02
C GLY A 239 3.49 10.79 -8.37
N ALA A 240 2.90 11.98 -8.33
CA ALA A 240 3.56 13.23 -8.74
C ALA A 240 4.63 13.77 -7.77
N THR A 241 4.95 13.06 -6.68
CA THR A 241 5.87 13.53 -5.64
C THR A 241 7.27 13.82 -6.21
N ILE A 242 7.80 12.97 -7.10
CA ILE A 242 9.09 13.23 -7.75
C ILE A 242 9.04 14.53 -8.57
N ALA A 243 7.94 14.78 -9.30
CA ALA A 243 7.79 16.00 -10.09
C ALA A 243 7.68 17.27 -9.21
N PHE A 244 7.03 17.17 -8.04
CA PHE A 244 7.00 18.27 -7.07
C PHE A 244 8.40 18.57 -6.52
N VAL A 245 9.17 17.54 -6.17
CA VAL A 245 10.54 17.68 -5.65
C VAL A 245 11.48 18.24 -6.71
N ALA A 246 11.36 17.78 -7.96
CA ALA A 246 12.10 18.34 -9.09
C ALA A 246 11.68 19.80 -9.38
N GLY A 247 10.50 20.23 -8.94
CA GLY A 247 9.93 21.54 -9.27
C GLY A 247 9.49 21.65 -10.74
N THR A 248 9.26 20.53 -11.43
CA THR A 248 8.70 20.50 -12.78
C THR A 248 7.19 20.68 -12.76
N VAL A 249 6.54 20.37 -11.63
CA VAL A 249 5.14 20.67 -11.40
C VAL A 249 4.98 21.40 -10.07
N LYS A 250 4.17 22.48 -10.05
CA LYS A 250 3.95 23.24 -8.82
C LYS A 250 2.90 22.54 -7.96
N ARG A 251 3.26 22.32 -6.70
CA ARG A 251 2.30 21.84 -5.70
C ARG A 251 1.31 22.95 -5.31
N ALA A 252 0.10 22.57 -4.95
CA ALA A 252 -0.92 23.51 -4.52
C ALA A 252 -0.47 24.27 -3.25
N PRO A 253 -0.74 25.59 -3.15
CA PRO A 253 -0.51 26.34 -1.93
C PRO A 253 -1.20 25.73 -0.72
N THR A 254 -0.65 25.90 0.48
CA THR A 254 -1.15 25.27 1.72
C THR A 254 -2.64 25.55 1.99
N ILE A 255 -3.13 26.76 1.67
CA ILE A 255 -4.56 27.09 1.82
C ILE A 255 -5.42 26.22 0.90
N VAL A 256 -5.03 26.08 -0.37
CA VAL A 256 -5.73 25.24 -1.35
C VAL A 256 -5.71 23.77 -0.94
N ARG A 257 -4.59 23.29 -0.40
CA ARG A 257 -4.46 21.93 0.16
C ARG A 257 -5.42 21.73 1.35
N LYS A 258 -5.45 22.66 2.30
CA LYS A 258 -6.32 22.61 3.50
C LYS A 258 -7.81 22.66 3.14
N LEU A 259 -8.18 23.35 2.06
CA LEU A 259 -9.55 23.37 1.54
C LEU A 259 -9.93 22.08 0.77
N GLY A 260 -9.00 21.15 0.57
CA GLY A 260 -9.24 19.93 -0.21
C GLY A 260 -9.36 20.16 -1.71
N LEU A 261 -8.90 21.32 -2.22
CA LEU A 261 -8.99 21.72 -3.63
C LEU A 261 -7.69 21.42 -4.40
N GLU A 262 -6.79 20.63 -3.84
CA GLU A 262 -5.52 20.23 -4.50
C GLU A 262 -5.79 19.56 -5.85
N TRP A 263 -6.87 18.79 -5.99
CA TRP A 263 -7.23 18.17 -7.27
C TRP A 263 -7.53 19.18 -8.38
N LEU A 264 -8.15 20.32 -8.06
CA LEU A 264 -8.44 21.39 -9.02
C LEU A 264 -7.15 22.11 -9.43
N TRP A 265 -6.26 22.35 -8.48
CA TRP A 265 -4.91 22.85 -8.76
C TRP A 265 -4.13 21.89 -9.68
N ARG A 266 -4.26 20.58 -9.48
CA ARG A 266 -3.63 19.58 -10.35
C ARG A 266 -4.17 19.63 -11.78
N ILE A 267 -5.46 19.91 -11.98
CA ILE A 267 -6.03 20.11 -13.33
C ILE A 267 -5.44 21.37 -13.97
N LYS A 268 -5.27 22.45 -13.20
CA LYS A 268 -4.65 23.69 -13.70
C LYS A 268 -3.21 23.45 -14.17
N GLU A 269 -2.42 22.72 -13.40
CA GLU A 269 -1.02 22.43 -13.73
C GLU A 269 -0.89 21.35 -14.83
N GLU A 270 -1.80 20.38 -14.88
CA GLU A 270 -1.81 19.29 -15.85
C GLU A 270 -3.22 19.08 -16.41
N PRO A 271 -3.63 19.84 -17.45
CA PRO A 271 -5.01 19.82 -17.98
C PRO A 271 -5.48 18.45 -18.46
N VAL A 272 -4.55 17.60 -18.90
CA VAL A 272 -4.84 16.22 -19.33
C VAL A 272 -5.47 15.37 -18.23
N LEU A 273 -5.28 15.73 -16.95
CA LEU A 273 -5.87 15.03 -15.81
C LEU A 273 -7.38 15.21 -15.68
N TRP A 274 -7.98 16.19 -16.35
CA TRP A 274 -9.43 16.40 -16.36
C TRP A 274 -10.22 15.13 -16.70
N LYS A 275 -9.81 14.41 -17.76
CA LYS A 275 -10.49 13.17 -18.20
C LYS A 275 -10.48 12.11 -17.11
N ARG A 276 -9.36 11.99 -16.40
CA ARG A 276 -9.23 11.08 -15.25
C ARG A 276 -10.19 11.47 -14.14
N TYR A 277 -10.23 12.75 -13.74
CA TYR A 277 -11.11 13.20 -12.67
C TYR A 277 -12.59 13.02 -13.00
N VAL A 278 -13.02 13.28 -14.24
CA VAL A 278 -14.42 13.04 -14.66
C VAL A 278 -14.80 11.57 -14.51
N ARG A 279 -13.94 10.66 -14.99
CA ARG A 279 -14.13 9.22 -14.82
C ARG A 279 -14.21 8.84 -13.34
N ASP A 280 -13.26 9.31 -12.54
CA ASP A 280 -13.17 8.94 -11.13
C ASP A 280 -14.38 9.47 -10.32
N VAL A 281 -14.86 10.67 -10.64
CA VAL A 281 -16.10 11.25 -10.06
C VAL A 281 -17.34 10.48 -10.51
N SER A 282 -17.40 10.02 -11.76
CA SER A 282 -18.50 9.18 -12.24
C SER A 282 -18.59 7.86 -11.46
N VAL A 283 -17.45 7.19 -11.25
CA VAL A 283 -17.38 5.99 -10.41
C VAL A 283 -17.80 6.29 -8.97
N LEU A 284 -17.31 7.39 -8.39
CA LEU A 284 -17.70 7.81 -7.04
C LEU A 284 -19.21 8.02 -6.93
N SER A 285 -19.82 8.74 -7.86
CA SER A 285 -21.26 8.99 -7.86
C SER A 285 -22.06 7.68 -7.93
N GLY A 286 -21.63 6.74 -8.78
CA GLY A 286 -22.22 5.40 -8.84
C GLY A 286 -22.10 4.65 -7.51
N LEU A 287 -20.92 4.66 -6.88
CA LEU A 287 -20.71 4.05 -5.56
C LEU A 287 -21.53 4.73 -4.47
N LEU A 288 -21.65 6.06 -4.49
CA LEU A 288 -22.42 6.81 -3.51
C LEU A 288 -23.89 6.37 -3.52
N ILE A 289 -24.50 6.29 -4.69
CA ILE A 289 -25.91 5.93 -4.85
C ILE A 289 -26.14 4.45 -4.57
N THR A 290 -25.29 3.57 -5.10
CA THR A 290 -25.55 2.11 -5.08
C THR A 290 -25.04 1.41 -3.83
N ARG A 291 -24.05 1.98 -3.13
CA ARG A 291 -23.38 1.33 -2.00
C ARG A 291 -23.29 2.20 -0.76
N VAL A 292 -22.70 3.39 -0.85
CA VAL A 292 -22.40 4.21 0.35
C VAL A 292 -23.66 4.74 1.03
N LEU A 293 -24.60 5.32 0.30
CA LEU A 293 -25.85 5.85 0.88
C LEU A 293 -26.72 4.72 1.47
N PRO A 294 -26.98 3.59 0.77
CA PRO A 294 -27.67 2.45 1.36
C PRO A 294 -26.94 1.89 2.60
N LEU A 295 -25.61 1.82 2.57
CA LEU A 295 -24.82 1.36 3.71
C LEU A 295 -24.93 2.31 4.90
N THR A 296 -24.94 3.61 4.65
CA THR A 296 -25.11 4.64 5.68
C THR A 296 -26.47 4.46 6.35
N PHE A 297 -27.53 4.31 5.57
CA PHE A 297 -28.88 4.08 6.08
C PHE A 297 -28.98 2.76 6.87
N ALA A 298 -28.43 1.67 6.32
CA ALA A 298 -28.36 0.38 7.01
C ALA A 298 -27.61 0.48 8.35
N SER A 299 -26.49 1.21 8.38
CA SER A 299 -25.68 1.43 9.59
C SER A 299 -26.42 2.26 10.63
N LEU A 300 -27.21 3.25 10.23
CA LEU A 300 -28.05 4.04 11.13
C LEU A 300 -29.16 3.19 11.75
N LEU A 301 -29.85 2.39 10.94
CA LEU A 301 -30.87 1.45 11.41
C LEU A 301 -30.28 0.41 12.36
N ALA A 302 -29.10 -0.13 12.05
CA ALA A 302 -28.42 -1.11 12.88
C ALA A 302 -28.00 -0.52 14.24
N ARG A 303 -27.54 0.75 14.27
CA ARG A 303 -27.28 1.46 15.53
C ARG A 303 -28.54 1.65 16.36
N ALA A 304 -29.64 2.07 15.74
CA ALA A 304 -30.92 2.22 16.43
C ALA A 304 -31.43 0.88 17.00
N ARG A 305 -31.31 -0.21 16.24
CA ARG A 305 -31.66 -1.56 16.71
C ARG A 305 -30.79 -2.02 17.87
N ARG A 306 -29.46 -1.83 17.79
CA ARG A 306 -28.52 -2.20 18.86
C ARG A 306 -28.83 -1.52 20.19
N ALA A 307 -29.27 -0.26 20.15
CA ALA A 307 -29.69 0.46 21.34
C ALA A 307 -30.90 -0.18 22.05
N VAL A 308 -31.73 -0.94 21.32
CA VAL A 308 -32.94 -1.59 21.84
C VAL A 308 -32.72 -3.06 22.18
N THR A 309 -32.09 -3.83 21.29
CA THR A 309 -32.05 -5.31 21.39
C THR A 309 -30.86 -5.88 22.15
N GLN A 310 -29.79 -5.10 22.38
CA GLN A 310 -28.55 -5.50 23.05
C GLN A 310 -28.04 -6.92 22.70
N ARG A 311 -28.07 -7.30 21.42
CA ARG A 311 -27.54 -8.59 20.98
C ARG A 311 -26.02 -8.57 21.08
N LYS A 312 -25.48 -9.10 22.17
CA LYS A 312 -24.03 -9.14 22.40
C LYS A 312 -23.34 -10.06 21.40
N CYS A 313 -22.16 -9.63 20.95
CA CYS A 313 -21.25 -10.51 20.23
C CYS A 313 -20.89 -11.71 21.11
N ARG A 314 -20.97 -12.91 20.53
CA ARG A 314 -20.38 -14.13 21.09
C ARG A 314 -19.44 -14.74 20.07
N ILE A 315 -18.27 -15.14 20.54
CA ILE A 315 -17.23 -15.76 19.73
C ILE A 315 -17.10 -17.20 20.23
N MET A 316 -17.31 -18.16 19.33
CA MET A 316 -17.07 -19.57 19.63
C MET A 316 -15.91 -20.06 18.78
N VAL A 317 -14.91 -20.66 19.42
CA VAL A 317 -13.75 -21.23 18.75
C VAL A 317 -13.79 -22.74 18.91
N THR A 318 -13.84 -23.44 17.78
CA THR A 318 -13.72 -24.89 17.72
C THR A 318 -12.48 -25.21 16.90
N SER A 319 -11.57 -26.01 17.43
CA SER A 319 -10.34 -26.38 16.73
C SER A 319 -10.27 -27.89 16.57
N THR A 320 -9.95 -28.34 15.36
CA THR A 320 -9.54 -29.72 15.07
C THR A 320 -8.01 -29.77 14.92
N ALA A 321 -7.45 -30.95 14.62
CA ALA A 321 -6.01 -31.09 14.40
C ALA A 321 -5.50 -30.33 13.15
N GLN A 322 -6.37 -30.01 12.19
CA GLN A 322 -5.99 -29.43 10.90
C GLN A 322 -6.65 -28.07 10.61
N GLU A 323 -7.81 -27.78 11.20
CA GLU A 323 -8.59 -26.56 10.91
C GLU A 323 -9.11 -25.93 12.20
N ALA A 324 -9.11 -24.60 12.27
CA ALA A 324 -9.87 -23.88 13.27
C ALA A 324 -11.09 -23.21 12.67
N LYS A 325 -12.22 -23.37 13.35
CA LYS A 325 -13.48 -22.69 13.06
C LYS A 325 -13.75 -21.64 14.13
N VAL A 326 -13.99 -20.40 13.71
CA VAL A 326 -14.44 -19.31 14.59
C VAL A 326 -15.84 -18.88 14.17
N SER A 327 -16.85 -19.22 14.98
CA SER A 327 -18.23 -18.80 14.73
C SER A 327 -18.50 -17.46 15.41
N LEU A 328 -18.97 -16.49 14.61
CA LEU A 328 -19.35 -15.15 15.06
C LEU A 328 -20.88 -15.09 15.18
N LEU A 329 -21.36 -14.78 16.39
CA LEU A 329 -22.79 -14.77 16.72
C LEU A 329 -23.23 -13.38 17.20
N GLY A 330 -24.41 -12.93 16.78
CA GLY A 330 -25.00 -11.66 17.18
C GLY A 330 -24.51 -10.47 16.36
N ASP A 331 -24.52 -9.27 16.96
CA ASP A 331 -24.04 -8.05 16.32
C ASP A 331 -22.55 -7.88 16.61
N VAL A 332 -21.74 -7.63 15.57
CA VAL A 332 -20.30 -7.42 15.71
C VAL A 332 -19.93 -5.99 15.35
N SER A 333 -19.26 -5.32 16.26
CA SER A 333 -18.96 -3.89 16.15
C SER A 333 -17.52 -3.53 16.52
N ALA A 334 -17.18 -2.25 16.34
CA ALA A 334 -15.92 -1.68 16.80
C ALA A 334 -15.65 -1.94 18.29
N GLY A 335 -16.69 -2.02 19.13
CA GLY A 335 -16.55 -2.32 20.56
C GLY A 335 -16.09 -3.75 20.87
N ASP A 336 -16.33 -4.69 19.94
CA ASP A 336 -16.02 -6.12 20.11
C ASP A 336 -14.61 -6.49 19.60
N VAL A 337 -13.97 -5.57 18.89
CA VAL A 337 -12.63 -5.74 18.27
C VAL A 337 -11.57 -6.21 19.27
N PRO A 338 -11.46 -5.68 20.50
CA PRO A 338 -10.44 -6.17 21.44
C PRO A 338 -10.58 -7.66 21.74
N ALA A 339 -11.81 -8.16 21.89
CA ALA A 339 -12.10 -9.57 22.13
C ALA A 339 -11.85 -10.43 20.89
N LEU A 340 -12.30 -9.96 19.71
CA LEU A 340 -12.04 -10.63 18.44
C LEU A 340 -10.54 -10.76 18.16
N ARG A 341 -9.79 -9.68 18.33
CA ARG A 341 -8.33 -9.66 18.15
C ARG A 341 -7.66 -10.68 19.07
N ALA A 342 -8.04 -10.75 20.34
CA ALA A 342 -7.49 -11.73 21.27
C ALA A 342 -7.77 -13.18 20.81
N ALA A 343 -9.00 -13.47 20.37
CA ALA A 343 -9.37 -14.79 19.85
C ALA A 343 -8.60 -15.14 18.56
N PHE A 344 -8.55 -14.21 17.60
CA PHE A 344 -7.85 -14.42 16.33
C PHE A 344 -6.36 -14.68 16.52
N ARG A 345 -5.68 -13.96 17.42
CA ARG A 345 -4.27 -14.23 17.76
C ARG A 345 -4.03 -15.63 18.29
N GLN A 346 -4.94 -16.15 19.09
CA GLN A 346 -4.81 -17.51 19.62
C GLN A 346 -4.97 -18.55 18.50
N VAL A 347 -5.89 -18.30 17.57
CA VAL A 347 -6.20 -19.21 16.47
C VAL A 347 -5.10 -19.22 15.41
N VAL A 348 -4.61 -18.05 14.97
CA VAL A 348 -3.55 -17.89 13.95
C VAL A 348 -2.20 -18.50 14.39
N LYS A 349 -2.02 -18.76 15.69
CA LYS A 349 -0.84 -19.47 16.21
C LYS A 349 -0.95 -21.00 16.14
N ARG A 350 -2.16 -21.54 15.94
CA ARG A 350 -2.47 -22.97 16.10
C ARG A 350 -2.90 -23.65 14.81
N THR A 351 -3.18 -22.89 13.74
CA THR A 351 -3.63 -23.46 12.47
C THR A 351 -3.17 -22.60 11.30
N ASP A 352 -3.00 -23.27 10.16
CA ASP A 352 -2.81 -22.65 8.85
C ASP A 352 -4.13 -22.65 8.05
N HIS A 353 -5.22 -23.23 8.57
CA HIS A 353 -6.52 -23.30 7.91
C HIS A 353 -7.62 -22.73 8.81
N LEU A 354 -8.13 -21.55 8.45
CA LEU A 354 -9.09 -20.80 9.25
C LEU A 354 -10.41 -20.59 8.52
N ASN A 355 -11.48 -21.06 9.14
CA ASN A 355 -12.85 -20.80 8.72
C ASN A 355 -13.58 -19.88 9.72
N ILE A 356 -14.05 -18.73 9.26
CA ILE A 356 -14.91 -17.83 10.01
C ILE A 356 -16.37 -18.08 9.60
N ASP A 357 -17.13 -18.67 10.51
CA ASP A 357 -18.53 -18.98 10.30
C ASP A 357 -19.40 -17.78 10.69
N LEU A 358 -20.14 -17.28 9.71
CA LEU A 358 -20.97 -16.09 9.80
C LEU A 358 -22.45 -16.41 10.01
N SER A 359 -22.83 -17.69 10.13
CA SER A 359 -24.25 -18.13 10.15
C SER A 359 -25.09 -17.49 11.26
N GLY A 360 -24.51 -17.23 12.42
CA GLY A 360 -25.21 -16.58 13.54
C GLY A 360 -25.03 -15.06 13.61
N LEU A 361 -24.41 -14.44 12.61
CA LEU A 361 -24.15 -13.00 12.58
C LEU A 361 -25.41 -12.24 12.16
N THR A 362 -25.78 -11.22 12.93
CA THR A 362 -26.97 -10.39 12.66
C THR A 362 -26.64 -9.00 12.14
N ASP A 363 -25.47 -8.46 12.48
CA ASP A 363 -24.92 -7.21 11.97
C ASP A 363 -23.38 -7.24 12.04
N ILE A 364 -22.73 -6.48 11.16
CA ILE A 364 -21.27 -6.29 11.18
C ILE A 364 -20.90 -4.92 10.62
N ASP A 365 -20.01 -4.21 11.30
CA ASP A 365 -19.59 -2.87 10.88
C ASP A 365 -18.26 -2.85 10.09
N ALA A 366 -17.93 -1.66 9.58
CA ALA A 366 -16.71 -1.42 8.81
C ALA A 366 -15.42 -1.76 9.59
N ARG A 367 -15.41 -1.59 10.92
CA ARG A 367 -14.23 -1.85 11.75
C ARG A 367 -13.97 -3.35 11.86
N ALA A 368 -15.02 -4.12 12.10
CA ALA A 368 -14.95 -5.57 12.19
C ALA A 368 -14.57 -6.21 10.86
N ILE A 369 -15.13 -5.74 9.74
CA ILE A 369 -14.72 -6.17 8.40
C ILE A 369 -13.24 -5.82 8.15
N GLY A 370 -12.79 -4.63 8.55
CA GLY A 370 -11.39 -4.25 8.48
C GLY A 370 -10.47 -5.22 9.23
N LEU A 371 -10.87 -5.67 10.43
CA LEU A 371 -10.14 -6.70 11.19
C LEU A 371 -10.11 -8.05 10.48
N LEU A 372 -11.22 -8.49 9.87
CA LEU A 372 -11.25 -9.73 9.07
C LEU A 372 -10.30 -9.67 7.88
N MET A 373 -10.12 -8.50 7.26
CA MET A 373 -9.15 -8.32 6.17
C MET A 373 -7.70 -8.44 6.67
N MET A 374 -7.40 -7.90 7.85
CA MET A 374 -6.08 -8.07 8.49
C MET A 374 -5.81 -9.52 8.87
N LEU A 375 -6.82 -10.22 9.39
CA LEU A 375 -6.75 -11.64 9.67
C LEU A 375 -6.49 -12.46 8.40
N ARG A 376 -7.23 -12.18 7.32
CA ARG A 376 -7.00 -12.80 6.00
C ARG A 376 -5.57 -12.57 5.52
N LYS A 377 -5.07 -11.33 5.61
CA LYS A 377 -3.68 -10.99 5.24
C LYS A 377 -2.67 -11.84 6.02
N GLN A 378 -2.85 -12.00 7.34
CA GLN A 378 -1.98 -12.85 8.15
C GLN A 378 -2.02 -14.32 7.74
N MET A 379 -3.21 -14.90 7.51
CA MET A 379 -3.32 -16.28 7.06
C MET A 379 -2.61 -16.51 5.72
N ILE A 380 -2.80 -15.61 4.76
CA ILE A 380 -2.16 -15.68 3.44
C ILE A 380 -0.64 -15.55 3.57
N SER A 381 -0.13 -14.68 4.45
CA SER A 381 1.32 -14.49 4.63
C SER A 381 2.06 -15.74 5.11
N LYS A 382 1.34 -16.69 5.74
CA LYS A 382 1.87 -17.98 6.19
C LYS A 382 1.57 -19.13 5.22
N CYS A 383 1.12 -18.82 4.01
CA CYS A 383 0.66 -19.80 3.02
C CYS A 383 -0.56 -20.63 3.49
N GLY A 384 -1.34 -20.10 4.44
CA GLY A 384 -2.56 -20.73 4.94
C GLY A 384 -3.81 -20.42 4.12
N SER A 385 -4.94 -21.03 4.50
CA SER A 385 -6.26 -20.75 3.93
C SER A 385 -7.14 -19.92 4.88
N PHE A 386 -7.94 -19.04 4.29
CA PHE A 386 -8.93 -18.23 4.99
C PHE A 386 -10.27 -18.29 4.27
N ILE A 387 -11.32 -18.67 4.98
CA ILE A 387 -12.68 -18.85 4.44
C ILE A 387 -13.68 -18.10 5.33
N LEU A 388 -14.64 -17.43 4.69
CA LEU A 388 -15.82 -16.89 5.35
C LEU A 388 -17.03 -17.75 4.94
N SER A 389 -17.59 -18.54 5.87
CA SER A 389 -18.66 -19.49 5.56
C SER A 389 -20.04 -19.00 6.02
N ASP A 390 -21.07 -19.50 5.33
CA ASP A 390 -22.48 -19.45 5.74
C ASP A 390 -23.07 -18.06 6.06
N PRO A 391 -22.72 -16.96 5.37
CA PRO A 391 -23.27 -15.64 5.68
C PRO A 391 -24.78 -15.59 5.42
N PRO A 392 -25.61 -15.14 6.39
CA PRO A 392 -27.03 -14.86 6.15
C PRO A 392 -27.25 -13.84 5.02
N ALA A 393 -28.44 -13.80 4.42
CA ALA A 393 -28.74 -12.92 3.30
C ALA A 393 -28.51 -11.42 3.62
N SER A 394 -28.82 -10.99 4.85
CA SER A 394 -28.54 -9.64 5.35
C SER A 394 -27.04 -9.35 5.38
N ILE A 395 -26.22 -10.31 5.84
CA ILE A 395 -24.77 -10.18 5.90
C ILE A 395 -24.16 -10.17 4.48
N ARG A 396 -24.66 -11.02 3.57
CA ARG A 396 -24.25 -10.95 2.15
C ARG A 396 -24.51 -9.59 1.53
N LEU A 397 -25.66 -8.98 1.85
CA LEU A 397 -25.98 -7.62 1.41
C LEU A 397 -25.01 -6.60 2.01
N LEU A 398 -24.72 -6.65 3.32
CA LEU A 398 -23.76 -5.74 3.95
C LEU A 398 -22.36 -5.86 3.33
N PHE A 399 -21.85 -7.08 3.13
CA PHE A 399 -20.56 -7.30 2.46
C PHE A 399 -20.53 -6.71 1.05
N ARG A 400 -21.63 -6.86 0.27
CA ARG A 400 -21.77 -6.23 -1.05
C ARG A 400 -21.73 -4.70 -0.96
N LEU A 401 -22.43 -4.11 0.00
CA LEU A 401 -22.45 -2.65 0.21
C LEU A 401 -21.10 -2.10 0.70
N HIS A 402 -20.35 -2.88 1.48
CA HIS A 402 -18.97 -2.58 1.85
C HIS A 402 -17.97 -2.78 0.71
N GLY A 403 -18.37 -3.37 -0.43
CA GLY A 403 -17.48 -3.64 -1.56
C GLY A 403 -16.55 -4.85 -1.35
N VAL A 404 -16.87 -5.74 -0.42
CA VAL A 404 -16.09 -6.94 -0.06
C VAL A 404 -16.88 -8.25 -0.30
N GLY A 405 -17.91 -8.21 -1.14
CA GLY A 405 -18.74 -9.39 -1.44
C GLY A 405 -17.97 -10.52 -2.13
N ASP A 406 -16.83 -10.22 -2.74
CA ASP A 406 -15.89 -11.19 -3.30
C ASP A 406 -15.21 -12.06 -2.24
N LEU A 407 -15.00 -11.54 -1.02
CA LEU A 407 -14.43 -12.30 0.11
C LEU A 407 -15.31 -13.47 0.55
N LEU A 408 -16.59 -13.49 0.14
CA LEU A 408 -17.54 -14.58 0.44
C LEU A 408 -17.58 -15.67 -0.65
N LYS A 409 -16.96 -15.45 -1.81
CA LYS A 409 -17.13 -16.34 -2.99
C LYS A 409 -15.96 -17.29 -3.21
N HIS A 410 -14.77 -16.97 -2.70
CA HIS A 410 -13.55 -17.69 -3.02
C HIS A 410 -12.88 -18.20 -1.75
N PRO A 411 -12.72 -19.52 -1.56
CA PRO A 411 -11.72 -20.00 -0.63
C PRO A 411 -10.35 -19.50 -1.12
N THR A 412 -9.62 -18.81 -0.25
CA THR A 412 -8.26 -18.37 -0.58
C THR A 412 -7.34 -19.58 -0.55
N ASN A 413 -7.13 -20.21 -1.70
CA ASN A 413 -6.07 -21.19 -1.90
C ASN A 413 -4.86 -20.45 -2.48
N PHE A 414 -3.71 -20.59 -1.82
CA PHE A 414 -2.46 -19.90 -2.17
C PHE A 414 -2.00 -20.15 -3.63
N GLU A 415 -2.41 -21.27 -4.23
CA GLU A 415 -1.94 -21.70 -5.56
C GLU A 415 -2.54 -20.96 -6.77
N SER A 416 -3.70 -20.30 -6.64
CA SER A 416 -4.43 -19.78 -7.82
C SER A 416 -4.10 -18.34 -8.21
N HIS A 417 -3.48 -17.55 -7.32
CA HIS A 417 -3.27 -16.12 -7.55
C HIS A 417 -1.86 -15.73 -8.02
N TYR A 418 -0.88 -16.63 -7.95
CA TYR A 418 0.51 -16.35 -8.34
C TYR A 418 1.01 -17.17 -9.54
N SER A 419 0.19 -18.07 -10.09
CA SER A 419 0.58 -19.01 -11.16
C SER A 419 0.22 -18.58 -12.58
N GLN A 420 -0.37 -17.40 -12.80
CA GLN A 420 -0.51 -16.84 -14.16
C GLN A 420 0.74 -16.05 -14.56
N GLY A 421 1.84 -16.78 -14.72
CA GLY A 421 3.12 -16.29 -15.24
C GLY A 421 4.09 -17.41 -15.61
N GLY A 422 3.63 -18.67 -15.63
CA GLY A 422 4.42 -19.84 -15.99
C GLY A 422 3.99 -20.40 -17.34
N VAL A 423 4.97 -20.57 -18.22
CA VAL A 423 4.90 -21.15 -19.56
C VAL A 423 3.96 -22.37 -19.62
N GLY A 424 3.03 -22.36 -20.56
CA GLY A 424 2.19 -23.52 -20.88
C GLY A 424 3.05 -24.67 -21.39
N LEU A 425 3.11 -25.75 -20.62
CA LEU A 425 3.48 -27.07 -21.09
C LEU A 425 2.23 -27.94 -21.05
N LEU A 426 1.66 -28.13 -22.24
CA LEU A 426 0.66 -29.14 -22.52
C LEU A 426 1.20 -30.51 -22.10
N ARG A 427 0.55 -31.15 -21.12
CA ARG A 427 0.54 -32.60 -20.99
C ARG A 427 -0.90 -33.07 -21.07
N SER A 428 -1.26 -33.50 -22.28
CA SER A 428 -2.30 -34.50 -22.50
C SER A 428 -1.84 -35.81 -21.87
N ASP A 429 -2.68 -36.48 -21.11
CA ASP A 429 -2.66 -37.94 -20.99
C ASP A 429 -4.07 -38.41 -20.60
N GLY A 430 -4.73 -39.04 -21.57
CA GLY A 430 -5.96 -39.81 -21.36
C GLY A 430 -5.67 -41.18 -20.77
N PRO A 431 -6.70 -41.93 -20.35
CA PRO A 431 -6.51 -43.20 -19.65
C PRO A 431 -6.12 -44.33 -20.61
N ILE A 432 -5.06 -45.06 -20.28
CA ILE A 432 -4.70 -46.32 -20.92
C ILE A 432 -5.26 -47.45 -20.05
N GLN A 433 -6.23 -48.18 -20.59
CA GLN A 433 -6.62 -49.52 -20.15
C GLN A 433 -5.86 -50.54 -21.00
N VAL A 434 -5.39 -51.62 -20.36
CA VAL A 434 -4.82 -52.81 -21.01
C VAL A 434 -5.51 -54.02 -20.38
N ASP A 435 -6.30 -54.77 -21.16
CA ASP A 435 -5.96 -56.15 -21.56
C ASP A 435 -7.03 -56.80 -22.46
N VAL A 436 -6.51 -57.39 -23.55
CA VAL A 436 -7.06 -58.17 -24.69
C VAL A 436 -7.99 -57.47 -25.68
#